data_AF-A0A7V6NL05-F1
#
_entry.id   AF-A0A7V6NL05-F1
#
_cell.length_a   1.000
_cell.length_b   1.000
_cell.length_c   1.000
_cell.angle_alpha   90.00
_cell.angle_beta   90.00
_cell.angle_gamma   90.00
#
_symmetry.space_group_name_H-M   'P 1'
#
loop_
_entity.id
_entity.type
_entity.pdbx_description
1 polymer ?
#
loop_
_entity_poly.entity_id
_entity_poly.type
_entity_poly.pdbx_seq_one_letter_code
_entity_poly.pdbx_strand_id
1 'polypeptide(L)'
;MIKDILDRNETISAKDREISVLREYFPACFSQDGSFDLERFKEYISDKVDVKSEGYELKFLGKNYARLLASLDTTTVIKPNKEHNEKPENKDSENLYITGDNLDGLKHLLKSYAGAVKCIYIDPPYNTGSDGFVYNDRFEFTVDDLMEKLSISETQAQRILDLTKRGSASHSAWLMFMYPRLQLARNLLSDDGVIFISIDDNEQANLKLICDDVFGEENFAGELIWQKKKGGSNDAKHIAIEHETILFCCKNLSKLPNLYHAYDGEYSKRYKETDENGKFFWDTFKRKSGKQYYPIECPDGSVLEKDDYGNPISWLRSKNRFIKDLKNNEARIIKINDSWSVQFKQRMPKGKKPRSLLLKYGTTSNGNAELLSFFKKDLFDNPKPTALLKHLISFGTIEDSIILDFFSGSATTADAIMQLNAEDGGKRKFIMVQLPEVIEEGKPAYNAGYRTIDEIGRERIIRAAKKIKEENSGTNADLGFKHFVLEEPKGKQLDEIIDFDRNVNELVVTNNLLEEFGVNTVLTTWLVRDGYGFSSKVEAITFGAYTGYHIDKHLYLINQGLDNAAIETIVTKFDTDPNFNPENVVLFGYSFTWTEMEALQTNLKRLKATEKNLRINFDIRY
;
A
#
# COMPACT_ATOMS: atom_id res chain seq x y z
N MET A 1 -9.33 -22.93 -6.91
CA MET A 1 -8.24 -21.98 -7.13
C MET A 1 -8.58 -21.04 -8.27
N ILE A 2 -8.52 -21.44 -9.55
CA ILE A 2 -8.79 -20.52 -10.68
C ILE A 2 -10.17 -20.75 -11.30
N LYS A 3 -10.61 -21.99 -11.48
CA LYS A 3 -11.98 -22.29 -11.93
C LYS A 3 -12.99 -21.66 -10.97
N ASP A 4 -12.77 -21.81 -9.66
CA ASP A 4 -13.60 -21.15 -8.62
C ASP A 4 -13.65 -19.62 -8.74
N ILE A 5 -12.58 -19.00 -9.24
CA ILE A 5 -12.49 -17.54 -9.41
C ILE A 5 -13.20 -17.13 -10.70
N LEU A 6 -13.02 -17.88 -11.78
CA LEU A 6 -13.72 -17.65 -13.05
C LEU A 6 -15.24 -17.74 -12.84
N ASP A 7 -15.71 -18.84 -12.24
CA ASP A 7 -17.13 -19.08 -11.96
C ASP A 7 -17.72 -17.94 -11.08
N ARG A 8 -16.95 -17.43 -10.10
CA ARG A 8 -17.37 -16.28 -9.26
C ARG A 8 -17.43 -14.99 -10.08
N ASN A 9 -16.39 -14.68 -10.84
CA ASN A 9 -16.25 -13.44 -11.62
C ASN A 9 -17.34 -13.29 -12.69
N GLU A 10 -17.88 -14.40 -13.22
CA GLU A 10 -19.02 -14.39 -14.16
C GLU A 10 -20.25 -13.69 -13.57
N THR A 11 -20.49 -13.83 -12.26
CA THR A 11 -21.67 -13.26 -11.59
C THR A 11 -21.46 -11.87 -11.01
N ILE A 12 -20.23 -11.36 -10.98
CA ILE A 12 -19.91 -10.07 -10.34
C ILE A 12 -20.36 -8.88 -11.19
N SER A 13 -20.96 -7.89 -10.53
CA SER A 13 -21.33 -6.57 -11.03
C SER A 13 -20.48 -5.46 -10.40
N ALA A 14 -20.54 -4.24 -10.98
CA ALA A 14 -19.77 -3.09 -10.51
C ALA A 14 -20.13 -2.59 -9.09
N LYS A 15 -21.27 -3.03 -8.51
CA LYS A 15 -21.80 -2.56 -7.22
C LYS A 15 -21.85 -3.64 -6.14
N ASP A 16 -21.46 -4.87 -6.45
CA ASP A 16 -21.65 -6.02 -5.56
C ASP A 16 -20.88 -5.88 -4.25
N ARG A 17 -19.71 -5.24 -4.32
CA ARG A 17 -18.89 -4.97 -3.15
C ARG A 17 -19.63 -4.08 -2.15
N GLU A 18 -20.17 -2.95 -2.59
CA GLU A 18 -20.92 -2.02 -1.75
C GLU A 18 -22.19 -2.68 -1.19
N ILE A 19 -22.89 -3.45 -2.02
CA ILE A 19 -24.09 -4.19 -1.60
C ILE A 19 -23.74 -5.22 -0.51
N SER A 20 -22.62 -5.92 -0.65
CA SER A 20 -22.17 -6.92 0.33
C SER A 20 -21.89 -6.29 1.69
N VAL A 21 -21.20 -5.15 1.71
CA VAL A 21 -20.94 -4.39 2.95
C VAL A 21 -22.24 -3.91 3.58
N LEU A 22 -23.17 -3.35 2.78
CA LEU A 22 -24.47 -2.93 3.30
C LEU A 22 -25.24 -4.12 3.90
N ARG A 23 -25.23 -5.28 3.25
CA ARG A 23 -25.89 -6.49 3.77
C ARG A 23 -25.28 -6.98 5.08
N GLU A 24 -23.96 -6.94 5.21
CA GLU A 24 -23.24 -7.38 6.40
C GLU A 24 -23.52 -6.48 7.62
N TYR A 25 -23.41 -5.16 7.44
CA TYR A 25 -23.48 -4.20 8.57
C TYR A 25 -24.86 -3.58 8.78
N PHE A 26 -25.72 -3.58 7.75
CA PHE A 26 -27.07 -3.03 7.80
C PHE A 26 -28.11 -4.03 7.26
N PRO A 27 -28.15 -5.30 7.74
CA PRO A 27 -29.05 -6.32 7.21
C PRO A 27 -30.52 -5.94 7.36
N ALA A 28 -30.85 -5.14 8.38
CA ALA A 28 -32.20 -4.66 8.63
C ALA A 28 -32.72 -3.71 7.53
N CYS A 29 -31.83 -3.08 6.77
CA CYS A 29 -32.20 -2.26 5.61
C CYS A 29 -32.50 -3.11 4.37
N PHE A 30 -32.48 -4.44 4.44
CA PHE A 30 -32.86 -5.31 3.34
C PHE A 30 -34.16 -6.06 3.65
N SER A 31 -35.07 -6.05 2.68
CA SER A 31 -36.31 -6.82 2.71
C SER A 31 -36.09 -8.27 2.27
N GLN A 32 -37.07 -9.14 2.52
CA GLN A 32 -37.02 -10.56 2.14
C GLN A 32 -36.90 -10.76 0.61
N ASP A 33 -37.41 -9.82 -0.18
CA ASP A 33 -37.29 -9.80 -1.64
C ASP A 33 -35.93 -9.25 -2.14
N GLY A 34 -35.04 -8.85 -1.22
CA GLY A 34 -33.71 -8.35 -1.50
C GLY A 34 -33.62 -6.84 -1.76
N SER A 35 -34.74 -6.11 -1.76
CA SER A 35 -34.77 -4.65 -1.92
C SER A 35 -34.12 -3.92 -0.73
N PHE A 36 -33.52 -2.75 -0.98
CA PHE A 36 -32.87 -1.91 0.04
C PHE A 36 -33.78 -0.75 0.49
N ASP A 37 -34.08 -0.69 1.77
CA ASP A 37 -34.86 0.36 2.42
C ASP A 37 -33.98 1.56 2.76
N LEU A 38 -34.00 2.55 1.86
CA LEU A 38 -33.23 3.78 1.99
C LEU A 38 -33.72 4.66 3.15
N GLU A 39 -35.02 4.66 3.45
CA GLU A 39 -35.56 5.49 4.55
C GLU A 39 -35.11 4.93 5.90
N ARG A 40 -35.16 3.60 6.08
CA ARG A 40 -34.60 2.95 7.25
C ARG A 40 -33.10 3.19 7.39
N PHE A 41 -32.35 3.22 6.28
CA PHE A 41 -30.92 3.57 6.33
C PHE A 41 -30.69 5.03 6.76
N LYS A 42 -31.51 5.98 6.27
CA LYS A 42 -31.45 7.38 6.72
C LYS A 42 -31.71 7.52 8.21
N GLU A 43 -32.64 6.76 8.79
CA GLU A 43 -32.89 6.73 10.23
C GLU A 43 -31.66 6.30 11.05
N TYR A 44 -30.81 5.40 10.53
CA TYR A 44 -29.56 5.02 11.21
C TYR A 44 -28.55 6.17 11.31
N ILE A 45 -28.62 7.18 10.43
CA ILE A 45 -27.59 8.22 10.29
C ILE A 45 -28.09 9.65 10.56
N SER A 46 -29.40 9.87 10.64
CA SER A 46 -30.05 11.19 10.68
C SER A 46 -29.58 12.10 11.83
N ASP A 47 -29.15 11.52 12.94
CA ASP A 47 -28.77 12.28 14.14
C ASP A 47 -27.28 12.67 14.16
N LYS A 48 -26.47 12.08 13.26
CA LYS A 48 -25.00 12.20 13.28
C LYS A 48 -24.40 12.74 12.00
N VAL A 49 -25.15 12.71 10.90
CA VAL A 49 -24.66 13.11 9.57
C VAL A 49 -25.73 13.92 8.85
N ASP A 50 -25.40 15.16 8.48
CA ASP A 50 -26.25 15.97 7.61
C ASP A 50 -26.32 15.34 6.21
N VAL A 51 -27.50 14.88 5.82
CA VAL A 51 -27.73 14.31 4.48
C VAL A 51 -27.93 15.46 3.48
N LYS A 52 -26.96 15.66 2.58
CA LYS A 52 -27.07 16.64 1.49
C LYS A 52 -27.77 16.04 0.28
N SER A 53 -28.71 16.79 -0.31
CA SER A 53 -29.41 16.43 -1.54
C SER A 53 -28.65 16.82 -2.81
N GLU A 54 -27.67 17.70 -2.71
CA GLU A 54 -26.80 18.15 -3.80
C GLU A 54 -25.33 17.93 -3.44
N GLY A 55 -24.56 17.37 -4.36
CA GLY A 55 -23.14 17.07 -4.20
C GLY A 55 -22.38 17.18 -5.52
N TYR A 56 -21.06 17.30 -5.43
CA TYR A 56 -20.15 17.24 -6.57
C TYR A 56 -19.84 15.78 -6.89
N GLU A 57 -19.84 15.40 -8.18
CA GLU A 57 -19.46 14.07 -8.63
C GLU A 57 -18.43 14.17 -9.76
N LEU A 58 -17.30 13.47 -9.60
CA LEU A 58 -16.37 13.23 -10.69
C LEU A 58 -16.96 12.17 -11.65
N LYS A 59 -17.32 12.58 -12.86
CA LYS A 59 -17.80 11.71 -13.94
C LYS A 59 -16.75 11.58 -15.04
N PHE A 60 -16.42 10.34 -15.41
CA PHE A 60 -15.61 10.03 -16.59
C PHE A 60 -16.10 8.74 -17.25
N LEU A 61 -15.81 8.59 -18.54
CA LEU A 61 -16.17 7.38 -19.29
C LEU A 61 -15.40 6.19 -18.72
N GLY A 62 -16.12 5.13 -18.34
CA GLY A 62 -15.53 3.92 -17.79
C GLY A 62 -15.32 3.92 -16.26
N LYS A 63 -15.85 4.88 -15.51
CA LYS A 63 -15.82 4.85 -14.03
C LYS A 63 -16.42 3.56 -13.45
N ASN A 64 -17.57 3.11 -13.95
CA ASN A 64 -18.18 1.86 -13.49
C ASN A 64 -17.43 0.62 -13.97
N TYR A 65 -16.77 0.70 -15.13
CA TYR A 65 -15.86 -0.36 -15.59
C TYR A 65 -14.67 -0.51 -14.64
N ALA A 66 -14.02 0.60 -14.26
CA ALA A 66 -12.98 0.61 -13.23
C ALA A 66 -13.46 0.02 -11.89
N ARG A 67 -14.68 0.34 -11.43
CA ARG A 67 -15.28 -0.27 -10.23
C ARG A 67 -15.47 -1.77 -10.37
N LEU A 68 -15.95 -2.24 -11.53
CA LEU A 68 -16.05 -3.67 -11.83
C LEU A 68 -14.68 -4.33 -11.70
N LEU A 69 -13.63 -3.78 -12.32
CA LEU A 69 -12.27 -4.33 -12.25
C LEU A 69 -11.74 -4.45 -10.81
N ALA A 70 -12.07 -3.51 -9.92
CA ALA A 70 -11.72 -3.58 -8.50
C ALA A 70 -12.49 -4.66 -7.73
N SER A 71 -13.68 -5.04 -8.20
CA SER A 71 -14.53 -6.08 -7.58
C SER A 71 -14.19 -7.50 -8.04
N LEU A 72 -13.60 -7.66 -9.23
CA LEU A 72 -13.19 -8.98 -9.73
C LEU A 72 -12.02 -9.55 -8.91
N ASP A 73 -12.03 -10.85 -8.64
CA ASP A 73 -10.85 -11.55 -8.13
C ASP A 73 -9.82 -11.78 -9.26
N THR A 74 -8.55 -11.92 -8.92
CA THR A 74 -7.46 -12.15 -9.88
C THR A 74 -7.39 -13.62 -10.30
N THR A 75 -7.14 -13.85 -11.59
CA THR A 75 -6.89 -15.17 -12.20
C THR A 75 -5.41 -15.58 -12.15
N THR A 76 -4.54 -14.77 -11.57
CA THR A 76 -3.10 -15.06 -11.49
C THR A 76 -2.76 -15.96 -10.30
N VAL A 77 -1.76 -16.81 -10.47
CA VAL A 77 -1.09 -17.57 -9.40
C VAL A 77 0.18 -16.87 -8.96
N ILE A 78 0.64 -17.19 -7.74
CA ILE A 78 1.87 -16.65 -7.16
C ILE A 78 2.96 -17.72 -7.23
N LYS A 79 3.94 -17.50 -8.11
CA LYS A 79 5.11 -18.37 -8.26
C LYS A 79 6.31 -17.83 -7.48
N PRO A 80 6.78 -18.52 -6.44
CA PRO A 80 7.98 -18.09 -5.72
C PRO A 80 9.24 -18.33 -6.58
N ASN A 81 10.15 -17.35 -6.63
CA ASN A 81 11.48 -17.54 -7.22
C ASN A 81 12.37 -18.26 -6.21
N LYS A 82 12.32 -19.60 -6.22
CA LYS A 82 13.03 -20.45 -5.25
C LYS A 82 14.53 -20.17 -5.19
N GLU A 83 15.20 -20.09 -6.35
CA GLU A 83 16.63 -19.83 -6.42
C GLU A 83 17.01 -18.50 -5.75
N HIS A 84 16.24 -17.44 -6.00
CA HIS A 84 16.46 -16.15 -5.35
C HIS A 84 16.16 -16.20 -3.84
N ASN A 85 15.05 -16.82 -3.48
CA ASN A 85 14.51 -16.80 -2.11
C ASN A 85 15.32 -17.68 -1.15
N GLU A 86 16.03 -18.70 -1.64
CA GLU A 86 16.87 -19.59 -0.82
C GLU A 86 18.27 -19.03 -0.54
N LYS A 87 18.66 -17.92 -1.17
CA LYS A 87 19.96 -17.28 -0.91
C LYS A 87 20.08 -16.87 0.56
N PRO A 88 21.28 -17.00 1.18
CA PRO A 88 21.47 -16.69 2.59
C PRO A 88 21.00 -15.31 3.02
N GLU A 89 21.15 -14.32 2.15
CA GLU A 89 20.71 -12.93 2.35
C GLU A 89 19.19 -12.74 2.26
N ASN A 90 18.45 -13.66 1.63
CA ASN A 90 17.03 -13.49 1.30
C ASN A 90 16.09 -14.46 2.05
N LYS A 91 16.60 -15.62 2.49
CA LYS A 91 15.77 -16.70 3.06
C LYS A 91 14.90 -16.28 4.25
N ASP A 92 15.43 -15.38 5.08
CA ASP A 92 14.75 -14.87 6.26
C ASP A 92 14.28 -13.42 6.09
N SER A 93 14.43 -12.85 4.88
CA SER A 93 13.94 -11.51 4.58
C SER A 93 12.42 -11.45 4.67
N GLU A 94 11.94 -10.33 5.20
CA GLU A 94 10.52 -9.98 5.25
C GLU A 94 10.13 -9.01 4.13
N ASN A 95 11.11 -8.41 3.45
CA ASN A 95 10.89 -7.59 2.27
C ASN A 95 10.43 -8.42 1.06
N LEU A 96 9.56 -7.85 0.23
CA LEU A 96 8.96 -8.51 -0.93
C LEU A 96 9.19 -7.70 -2.22
N TYR A 97 9.46 -8.42 -3.30
CA TYR A 97 9.41 -7.92 -4.66
C TYR A 97 8.47 -8.82 -5.49
N ILE A 98 7.43 -8.24 -6.06
CA ILE A 98 6.40 -8.94 -6.84
C ILE A 98 6.49 -8.46 -8.29
N THR A 99 6.83 -9.36 -9.19
CA THR A 99 6.79 -9.12 -10.64
C THR A 99 5.40 -9.48 -11.16
N GLY A 100 4.70 -8.52 -11.76
CA GLY A 100 3.36 -8.71 -12.31
C GLY A 100 2.59 -7.40 -12.43
N ASP A 101 1.39 -7.46 -13.01
CA ASP A 101 0.51 -6.29 -13.03
C ASP A 101 0.12 -5.91 -11.60
N ASN A 102 0.20 -4.62 -11.31
CA ASN A 102 -0.04 -4.09 -9.98
C ASN A 102 -1.51 -4.19 -9.54
N LEU A 103 -2.49 -4.24 -10.44
CA LEU A 103 -3.88 -4.50 -10.08
C LEU A 103 -4.03 -5.92 -9.49
N ASP A 104 -3.38 -6.92 -10.09
CA ASP A 104 -3.37 -8.29 -9.55
C ASP A 104 -2.55 -8.39 -8.27
N GLY A 105 -1.39 -7.74 -8.23
CA GLY A 105 -0.56 -7.66 -7.03
C GLY A 105 -1.34 -7.10 -5.84
N LEU A 106 -2.09 -6.01 -6.04
CA LEU A 106 -2.95 -5.43 -5.02
C LEU A 106 -4.08 -6.38 -4.59
N LYS A 107 -4.70 -7.12 -5.52
CA LYS A 107 -5.74 -8.13 -5.22
C LYS A 107 -5.20 -9.27 -4.36
N HIS A 108 -4.02 -9.78 -4.68
CA HIS A 108 -3.34 -10.80 -3.85
C HIS A 108 -2.95 -10.24 -2.48
N LEU A 109 -2.36 -9.05 -2.43
CA LEU A 109 -1.98 -8.40 -1.18
C LEU A 109 -3.18 -8.18 -0.27
N LEU A 110 -4.36 -7.86 -0.80
CA LEU A 110 -5.56 -7.66 0.01
C LEU A 110 -5.98 -8.90 0.81
N LYS A 111 -5.61 -10.11 0.37
CA LYS A 111 -5.96 -11.34 1.09
C LYS A 111 -5.16 -11.50 2.39
N SER A 112 -3.98 -10.88 2.52
CA SER A 112 -3.08 -11.02 3.69
C SER A 112 -2.67 -9.71 4.36
N TYR A 113 -2.82 -8.56 3.68
CA TYR A 113 -2.32 -7.26 4.14
C TYR A 113 -3.41 -6.18 4.21
N ALA A 114 -4.69 -6.54 4.08
CA ALA A 114 -5.78 -5.60 4.29
C ALA A 114 -5.67 -4.94 5.67
N GLY A 115 -5.69 -3.60 5.71
CA GLY A 115 -5.55 -2.86 6.95
C GLY A 115 -4.15 -2.83 7.58
N ALA A 116 -3.12 -3.39 6.94
CA ALA A 116 -1.78 -3.56 7.54
C ALA A 116 -0.72 -2.58 7.00
N VAL A 117 -0.90 -2.02 5.80
CA VAL A 117 0.10 -1.15 5.17
C VAL A 117 0.11 0.21 5.84
N LYS A 118 1.30 0.68 6.25
CA LYS A 118 1.43 1.95 6.95
C LYS A 118 1.60 3.13 6.01
N CYS A 119 2.40 2.95 4.97
CA CYS A 119 2.70 3.99 4.00
C CYS A 119 2.65 3.39 2.60
N ILE A 120 2.03 4.10 1.68
CA ILE A 120 2.12 3.82 0.25
C ILE A 120 2.84 5.01 -0.39
N TYR A 121 3.87 4.74 -1.18
CA TYR A 121 4.39 5.72 -2.13
C TYR A 121 4.22 5.15 -3.52
N ILE A 122 3.74 5.95 -4.46
CA ILE A 122 3.69 5.58 -5.86
C ILE A 122 4.10 6.73 -6.78
N ASP A 123 4.75 6.37 -7.87
CA ASP A 123 5.13 7.24 -8.97
C ASP A 123 4.49 6.72 -10.27
N PRO A 124 3.16 6.91 -10.45
CA PRO A 124 2.45 6.42 -11.63
C PRO A 124 2.92 7.13 -12.91
N PRO A 125 2.57 6.62 -14.11
CA PRO A 125 2.78 7.35 -15.36
C PRO A 125 2.05 8.71 -15.31
N TYR A 126 2.68 9.77 -15.81
CA TYR A 126 2.16 11.15 -15.70
C TYR A 126 1.23 11.55 -16.85
N ASN A 127 1.15 10.71 -17.90
CA ASN A 127 0.37 10.96 -19.10
C ASN A 127 0.82 12.24 -19.84
N THR A 128 2.14 12.41 -19.98
CA THR A 128 2.73 13.60 -20.61
C THR A 128 2.57 13.62 -22.13
N GLY A 129 2.16 12.49 -22.72
CA GLY A 129 2.16 12.24 -24.16
C GLY A 129 3.54 11.85 -24.72
N SER A 130 4.60 11.89 -23.92
CA SER A 130 5.96 11.48 -24.29
C SER A 130 6.54 10.37 -23.42
N ASP A 131 5.85 10.01 -22.33
CA ASP A 131 6.19 8.92 -21.41
C ASP A 131 5.75 7.54 -21.93
N GLY A 132 5.08 7.48 -23.08
CA GLY A 132 4.61 6.24 -23.69
C GLY A 132 3.37 5.63 -23.02
N PHE A 133 2.72 6.34 -22.10
CA PHE A 133 1.53 5.81 -21.43
C PHE A 133 0.40 5.56 -22.43
N VAL A 134 -0.09 4.32 -22.42
CA VAL A 134 -1.27 3.89 -23.16
C VAL A 134 -2.03 2.93 -22.27
N TYR A 135 -3.29 3.23 -21.96
CA TYR A 135 -4.12 2.29 -21.21
C TYR A 135 -4.50 1.12 -22.11
N ASN A 136 -4.01 -0.07 -21.74
CA ASN A 136 -4.43 -1.34 -22.31
C ASN A 136 -4.62 -2.32 -21.16
N ASP A 137 -5.73 -3.03 -21.14
CA ASP A 137 -5.98 -4.08 -20.16
C ASP A 137 -6.23 -5.42 -20.86
N ARG A 138 -6.10 -6.51 -20.09
CA ARG A 138 -6.23 -7.87 -20.62
C ARG A 138 -7.64 -8.43 -20.53
N PHE A 139 -8.63 -7.64 -20.09
CA PHE A 139 -9.95 -8.16 -19.80
C PHE A 139 -10.77 -8.32 -21.10
N GLU A 140 -11.20 -9.54 -21.38
CA GLU A 140 -11.92 -9.88 -22.62
C GLU A 140 -13.44 -9.78 -22.45
N PHE A 141 -13.95 -8.58 -22.18
CA PHE A 141 -15.40 -8.35 -22.18
C PHE A 141 -15.96 -8.12 -23.60
N THR A 142 -17.17 -8.62 -23.83
CA THR A 142 -18.03 -8.27 -24.97
C THR A 142 -18.86 -7.02 -24.68
N VAL A 143 -19.50 -6.49 -25.71
CA VAL A 143 -20.44 -5.36 -25.55
C VAL A 143 -21.62 -5.77 -24.66
N ASP A 144 -22.17 -6.96 -24.87
CA ASP A 144 -23.29 -7.50 -24.09
C ASP A 144 -22.91 -7.67 -22.61
N ASP A 145 -21.71 -8.21 -22.31
CA ASP A 145 -21.22 -8.35 -20.94
C ASP A 145 -21.21 -7.01 -20.21
N LEU A 146 -20.68 -5.96 -20.86
CA LEU A 146 -20.59 -4.64 -20.26
C LEU A 146 -21.96 -3.97 -20.11
N MET A 147 -22.86 -4.15 -21.10
CA MET A 147 -24.23 -3.63 -21.02
C MET A 147 -24.95 -4.22 -19.81
N GLU A 148 -24.85 -5.52 -19.60
CA GLU A 148 -25.45 -6.21 -18.47
C GLU A 148 -24.79 -5.79 -17.14
N LYS A 149 -23.48 -6.01 -17.00
CA LYS A 149 -22.74 -5.80 -15.74
C LYS A 149 -22.69 -4.35 -15.28
N LEU A 150 -22.70 -3.40 -16.22
CA LEU A 150 -22.61 -1.97 -15.91
C LEU A 150 -23.93 -1.23 -16.06
N SER A 151 -24.97 -1.88 -16.60
CA SER A 151 -26.27 -1.28 -16.92
C SER A 151 -26.13 -0.02 -17.78
N ILE A 152 -25.37 -0.12 -18.86
CA ILE A 152 -25.05 0.99 -19.78
C ILE A 152 -25.59 0.72 -21.19
N SER A 153 -25.63 1.76 -22.03
CA SER A 153 -26.02 1.58 -23.43
C SER A 153 -24.92 0.89 -24.24
N GLU A 154 -25.32 0.23 -25.33
CA GLU A 154 -24.42 -0.38 -26.31
C GLU A 154 -23.32 0.59 -26.78
N THR A 155 -23.70 1.84 -27.08
CA THR A 155 -22.74 2.88 -27.48
C THR A 155 -21.72 3.18 -26.38
N GLN A 156 -22.12 3.19 -25.11
CA GLN A 156 -21.18 3.41 -24.01
C GLN A 156 -20.25 2.21 -23.82
N ALA A 157 -20.79 0.99 -23.88
CA ALA A 157 -20.02 -0.25 -23.80
C ALA A 157 -18.95 -0.32 -24.91
N GLN A 158 -19.35 -0.07 -26.16
CA GLN A 158 -18.42 -0.04 -27.30
C GLN A 158 -17.31 1.00 -27.11
N ARG A 159 -17.65 2.20 -26.62
CA ARG A 159 -16.65 3.25 -26.37
C ARG A 159 -15.67 2.88 -25.25
N ILE A 160 -16.12 2.17 -24.22
CA ILE A 160 -15.22 1.66 -23.17
C ILE A 160 -14.25 0.64 -23.79
N LEU A 161 -14.75 -0.34 -24.54
CA LEU A 161 -13.91 -1.34 -25.22
C LEU A 161 -12.93 -0.71 -26.21
N ASP A 162 -13.33 0.33 -26.93
CA ASP A 162 -12.43 1.06 -27.83
C ASP A 162 -11.29 1.76 -27.08
N LEU A 163 -11.56 2.31 -25.89
CA LEU A 163 -10.52 2.92 -25.04
C LEU A 163 -9.54 1.89 -24.47
N THR A 164 -10.01 0.68 -24.13
CA THR A 164 -9.17 -0.35 -23.51
C THR A 164 -8.40 -1.16 -24.55
N LYS A 165 -9.02 -1.56 -25.66
CA LYS A 165 -8.39 -2.45 -26.67
C LYS A 165 -7.49 -1.73 -27.66
N ARG A 166 -7.83 -0.51 -28.07
CA ARG A 166 -7.02 0.24 -29.06
C ARG A 166 -5.86 0.99 -28.44
N GLY A 167 -5.84 1.05 -27.12
CA GLY A 167 -4.92 1.92 -26.39
C GLY A 167 -5.37 3.37 -26.43
N SER A 168 -5.47 4.01 -25.26
CA SER A 168 -5.75 5.43 -25.16
C SER A 168 -4.90 6.11 -24.09
N ALA A 169 -4.39 7.30 -24.41
CA ALA A 169 -3.72 8.21 -23.49
C ALA A 169 -4.64 9.37 -23.04
N SER A 170 -5.96 9.21 -23.19
CA SER A 170 -6.91 10.24 -22.73
C SER A 170 -7.00 10.28 -21.20
N HIS A 171 -7.42 11.42 -20.64
CA HIS A 171 -7.68 11.52 -19.20
C HIS A 171 -8.65 10.44 -18.71
N SER A 172 -9.70 10.10 -19.46
CA SER A 172 -10.61 9.01 -19.08
C SER A 172 -9.91 7.65 -19.02
N ALA A 173 -8.97 7.39 -19.92
CA ALA A 173 -8.18 6.17 -19.93
C ALA A 173 -7.22 6.11 -18.73
N TRP A 174 -6.53 7.21 -18.42
CA TRP A 174 -5.67 7.30 -17.24
C TRP A 174 -6.47 7.16 -15.94
N LEU A 175 -7.66 7.78 -15.86
CA LEU A 175 -8.56 7.64 -14.72
C LEU A 175 -9.07 6.19 -14.56
N MET A 176 -9.44 5.52 -15.67
CA MET A 176 -9.81 4.10 -15.64
C MET A 176 -8.67 3.21 -15.13
N PHE A 177 -7.43 3.54 -15.50
CA PHE A 177 -6.25 2.83 -15.03
C PHE A 177 -6.00 3.03 -13.52
N MET A 178 -6.02 4.28 -13.04
CA MET A 178 -5.64 4.61 -11.66
C MET A 178 -6.73 4.31 -10.64
N TYR A 179 -8.00 4.52 -10.99
CA TYR A 179 -9.13 4.42 -10.06
C TYR A 179 -9.21 3.06 -9.32
N PRO A 180 -9.21 1.89 -9.98
CA PRO A 180 -9.31 0.61 -9.26
C PRO A 180 -8.08 0.37 -8.38
N ARG A 181 -6.88 0.77 -8.82
CA ARG A 181 -5.64 0.61 -8.06
C ARG A 181 -5.70 1.40 -6.76
N LEU A 182 -6.17 2.65 -6.79
CA LEU A 182 -6.34 3.48 -5.60
C LEU A 182 -7.43 2.93 -4.67
N GLN A 183 -8.54 2.41 -5.22
CA GLN A 183 -9.58 1.74 -4.41
C GLN A 183 -9.02 0.55 -3.63
N LEU A 184 -8.21 -0.30 -4.28
CA LEU A 184 -7.57 -1.44 -3.61
C LEU A 184 -6.51 -0.98 -2.61
N ALA A 185 -5.66 -0.03 -2.99
CA ALA A 185 -4.62 0.56 -2.13
C ALA A 185 -5.19 1.12 -0.82
N ARG A 186 -6.33 1.82 -0.88
CA ARG A 186 -7.01 2.34 0.31
C ARG A 186 -7.36 1.24 1.32
N ASN A 187 -7.74 0.05 0.86
CA ASN A 187 -8.11 -1.06 1.74
C ASN A 187 -6.88 -1.75 2.36
N LEU A 188 -5.73 -1.68 1.71
CA LEU A 188 -4.45 -2.15 2.27
C LEU A 188 -3.97 -1.25 3.41
N LEU A 189 -4.26 0.05 3.36
CA LEU A 189 -3.83 0.98 4.40
C LEU A 189 -4.42 0.61 5.77
N SER A 190 -3.57 0.68 6.79
CA SER A 190 -3.97 0.81 8.19
C SER A 190 -4.79 2.07 8.42
N ASP A 191 -5.54 2.09 9.51
CA ASP A 191 -6.48 3.18 9.82
C ASP A 191 -5.80 4.55 9.94
N ASP A 192 -4.57 4.59 10.41
CA ASP A 192 -3.72 5.78 10.48
C ASP A 192 -2.63 5.76 9.38
N GLY A 193 -2.85 4.99 8.32
CA GLY A 193 -1.97 4.84 7.16
C GLY A 193 -2.11 5.98 6.15
N VAL A 194 -1.04 6.20 5.40
CA VAL A 194 -0.87 7.33 4.47
C VAL A 194 -0.51 6.87 3.06
N ILE A 195 -0.89 7.66 2.06
CA ILE A 195 -0.46 7.49 0.67
C ILE A 195 0.11 8.81 0.12
N PHE A 196 1.26 8.69 -0.53
CA PHE A 196 1.92 9.75 -1.29
C PHE A 196 1.94 9.38 -2.76
N ILE A 197 1.47 10.29 -3.62
CA ILE A 197 1.39 10.04 -5.06
C ILE A 197 2.08 11.18 -5.80
N SER A 198 3.21 10.87 -6.45
CA SER A 198 3.90 11.82 -7.32
C SER A 198 3.14 12.01 -8.63
N ILE A 199 3.04 13.25 -9.09
CA ILE A 199 2.36 13.60 -10.34
C ILE A 199 2.87 14.95 -10.87
N ASP A 200 2.72 15.20 -12.18
CA ASP A 200 2.91 16.52 -12.76
C ASP A 200 1.58 17.21 -13.10
N ASP A 201 1.66 18.34 -13.79
CA ASP A 201 0.50 19.18 -14.12
C ASP A 201 -0.51 18.55 -15.10
N ASN A 202 -0.16 17.48 -15.82
CA ASN A 202 -1.06 16.85 -16.79
C ASN A 202 -2.27 16.17 -16.12
N GLU A 203 -2.04 15.52 -14.98
CA GLU A 203 -3.07 14.73 -14.28
C GLU A 203 -3.26 15.12 -12.81
N GLN A 204 -2.53 16.12 -12.28
CA GLN A 204 -2.64 16.52 -10.86
C GLN A 204 -4.08 16.80 -10.42
N ALA A 205 -4.86 17.52 -11.23
CA ALA A 205 -6.25 17.86 -10.89
C ALA A 205 -7.15 16.62 -10.93
N ASN A 206 -7.00 15.78 -11.96
CA ASN A 206 -7.78 14.55 -12.11
C ASN A 206 -7.45 13.55 -10.99
N LEU A 207 -6.16 13.42 -10.64
CA LEU A 207 -5.69 12.60 -9.53
C LEU A 207 -6.25 13.09 -8.19
N LYS A 208 -6.26 14.40 -7.94
CA LYS A 208 -6.86 14.97 -6.73
C LYS A 208 -8.33 14.59 -6.61
N LEU A 209 -9.09 14.71 -7.70
CA LEU A 209 -10.52 14.42 -7.71
C LEU A 209 -10.82 12.92 -7.53
N ILE A 210 -10.02 12.00 -8.10
CA ILE A 210 -10.19 10.57 -7.78
C ILE A 210 -9.73 10.24 -6.36
N CYS A 211 -8.74 10.93 -5.81
CA CYS A 211 -8.36 10.76 -4.41
C CYS A 211 -9.50 11.19 -3.48
N ASP A 212 -10.20 12.30 -3.79
CA ASP A 212 -11.37 12.72 -3.03
C ASP A 212 -12.51 11.68 -3.11
N ASP A 213 -12.77 11.13 -4.30
CA ASP A 213 -13.80 10.10 -4.51
C ASP A 213 -13.46 8.78 -3.81
N VAL A 214 -12.18 8.39 -3.76
CA VAL A 214 -11.73 7.12 -3.17
C VAL A 214 -11.50 7.22 -1.65
N PHE A 215 -10.81 8.26 -1.19
CA PHE A 215 -10.41 8.41 0.21
C PHE A 215 -11.41 9.22 1.04
N GLY A 216 -12.28 10.02 0.40
CA GLY A 216 -13.07 11.05 1.06
C GLY A 216 -12.27 12.36 1.14
N GLU A 217 -12.90 13.47 0.77
CA GLU A 217 -12.28 14.81 0.76
C GLU A 217 -11.71 15.19 2.14
N GLU A 218 -12.38 14.77 3.22
CA GLU A 218 -11.95 15.01 4.60
C GLU A 218 -10.64 14.30 4.97
N ASN A 219 -10.22 13.32 4.17
CA ASN A 219 -9.00 12.54 4.38
C ASN A 219 -7.82 13.03 3.53
N PHE A 220 -7.99 14.12 2.78
CA PHE A 220 -6.90 14.81 2.10
C PHE A 220 -6.05 15.60 3.11
N ALA A 221 -4.79 15.20 3.29
CA ALA A 221 -3.90 15.80 4.28
C ALA A 221 -3.13 17.02 3.74
N GLY A 222 -2.90 17.07 2.43
CA GLY A 222 -2.35 18.24 1.77
C GLY A 222 -1.63 17.96 0.47
N GLU A 223 -1.10 19.03 -0.11
CA GLU A 223 -0.28 18.99 -1.32
C GLU A 223 1.15 19.40 -1.00
N LEU A 224 2.11 18.60 -1.47
CA LEU A 224 3.53 18.89 -1.36
C LEU A 224 4.10 19.22 -2.74
N ILE A 225 4.85 20.31 -2.83
CA ILE A 225 5.52 20.76 -4.04
C ILE A 225 6.99 20.38 -3.94
N TRP A 226 7.44 19.48 -4.82
CA TRP A 226 8.83 19.03 -4.88
C TRP A 226 9.59 19.74 -5.99
N GLN A 227 10.72 20.35 -5.64
CA GLN A 227 11.59 21.01 -6.61
C GLN A 227 12.41 19.95 -7.37
N LYS A 228 11.96 19.60 -8.57
CA LYS A 228 12.58 18.55 -9.39
C LYS A 228 13.84 18.98 -10.13
N LYS A 229 14.06 20.29 -10.31
CA LYS A 229 15.27 20.84 -10.93
C LYS A 229 15.67 22.19 -10.31
N LYS A 230 16.95 22.55 -10.39
CA LYS A 230 17.49 23.80 -9.86
C LYS A 230 18.13 24.61 -10.99
N GLY A 231 17.58 25.79 -11.28
CA GLY A 231 18.08 26.70 -12.30
C GLY A 231 17.86 26.16 -13.72
N GLY A 232 18.05 27.04 -14.72
CA GLY A 232 18.03 26.68 -16.14
C GLY A 232 16.63 26.35 -16.65
N SER A 233 16.00 27.33 -17.28
CA SER A 233 14.78 27.15 -18.08
C SER A 233 14.59 28.34 -19.02
N ASN A 234 15.68 28.92 -19.51
CA ASN A 234 15.60 30.02 -20.47
C ASN A 234 15.02 29.58 -21.82
N ASP A 235 15.04 28.27 -22.09
CA ASP A 235 14.40 27.64 -23.26
C ASP A 235 12.91 27.36 -23.03
N ALA A 236 12.38 27.60 -21.82
CA ALA A 236 10.95 27.44 -21.56
C ALA A 236 10.17 28.56 -22.27
N LYS A 237 9.12 28.18 -23.00
CA LYS A 237 8.34 29.11 -23.83
C LYS A 237 7.62 30.20 -23.02
N HIS A 238 7.11 29.85 -21.83
CA HIS A 238 6.29 30.76 -21.01
C HIS A 238 6.71 30.73 -19.55
N ILE A 239 6.72 29.55 -18.93
CA ILE A 239 7.04 29.36 -17.52
C ILE A 239 8.03 28.21 -17.38
N ALA A 240 9.07 28.44 -16.60
CA ALA A 240 10.01 27.43 -16.15
C ALA A 240 9.35 26.49 -15.14
N ILE A 241 8.80 25.35 -15.58
CA ILE A 241 8.24 24.35 -14.67
C ILE A 241 9.39 23.63 -13.96
N GLU A 242 9.67 24.03 -12.71
CA GLU A 242 10.75 23.51 -11.88
C GLU A 242 10.30 22.56 -10.76
N HIS A 243 9.01 22.26 -10.70
CA HIS A 243 8.43 21.42 -9.66
C HIS A 243 7.54 20.32 -10.22
N GLU A 244 7.27 19.37 -9.35
CA GLU A 244 6.24 18.35 -9.44
C GLU A 244 5.41 18.36 -8.15
N THR A 245 4.22 17.79 -8.23
CA THR A 245 3.29 17.73 -7.11
C THR A 245 3.32 16.33 -6.50
N ILE A 246 3.16 16.27 -5.17
CA ILE A 246 2.97 15.03 -4.44
C ILE A 246 1.70 15.20 -3.60
N LEU A 247 0.65 14.46 -3.97
CA LEU A 247 -0.59 14.46 -3.20
C LEU A 247 -0.44 13.57 -1.98
N PHE A 248 -0.87 14.07 -0.83
CA PHE A 248 -0.81 13.38 0.44
C PHE A 248 -2.23 13.12 0.97
N CYS A 249 -2.64 11.86 0.94
CA CYS A 249 -3.93 11.40 1.49
C CYS A 249 -3.70 10.44 2.66
N CYS A 250 -4.72 10.29 3.51
CA CYS A 250 -4.73 9.32 4.60
C CYS A 250 -5.93 8.37 4.44
N LYS A 251 -5.90 7.21 5.09
CA LYS A 251 -7.11 6.38 5.19
C LYS A 251 -8.15 7.01 6.10
N ASN A 252 -7.72 7.53 7.25
CA ASN A 252 -8.54 8.28 8.18
C ASN A 252 -7.72 9.39 8.84
N LEU A 253 -7.96 10.64 8.43
CA LEU A 253 -7.19 11.80 8.92
C LEU A 253 -7.38 12.02 10.43
N SER A 254 -8.54 11.68 10.99
CA SER A 254 -8.79 11.81 12.44
C SER A 254 -7.96 10.86 13.30
N LYS A 255 -7.49 9.74 12.73
CA LYS A 255 -6.62 8.76 13.40
C LYS A 255 -5.13 9.01 13.14
N LEU A 256 -4.79 9.90 12.21
CA LEU A 256 -3.40 10.19 11.89
C LEU A 256 -2.70 10.88 13.07
N PRO A 257 -1.59 10.33 13.59
CA PRO A 257 -0.84 11.01 14.64
C PRO A 257 -0.21 12.30 14.11
N ASN A 258 0.19 13.17 15.04
CA ASN A 258 0.96 14.34 14.68
C ASN A 258 2.27 13.94 13.98
N LEU A 259 2.42 14.35 12.71
CA LEU A 259 3.64 14.15 11.95
C LEU A 259 4.75 15.10 12.39
N TYR A 260 5.98 14.60 12.49
CA TYR A 260 7.14 15.35 12.91
C TYR A 260 8.41 14.88 12.18
N HIS A 261 9.31 15.82 11.88
CA HIS A 261 10.68 15.52 11.50
C HIS A 261 11.65 15.88 12.61
N ALA A 262 12.74 15.10 12.69
CA ALA A 262 13.90 15.43 13.49
C ALA A 262 14.41 16.84 13.15
N TYR A 263 14.86 17.54 14.19
CA TYR A 263 15.46 18.85 14.02
C TYR A 263 16.84 18.74 13.38
N ASP A 264 17.17 19.71 12.52
CA ASP A 264 18.56 19.95 12.17
C ASP A 264 19.39 20.28 13.45
N GLY A 265 20.68 19.94 13.42
CA GLY A 265 21.57 20.13 14.56
C GLY A 265 21.70 21.60 14.99
N GLU A 266 21.48 22.56 14.09
CA GLU A 266 21.54 23.99 14.40
C GLU A 266 20.34 24.49 15.19
N TYR A 267 19.13 24.04 14.87
CA TYR A 267 17.92 24.42 15.59
C TYR A 267 17.99 23.97 17.04
N SER A 268 18.49 22.76 17.27
CA SER A 268 18.68 22.20 18.61
C SER A 268 19.64 23.03 19.47
N LYS A 269 20.66 23.70 18.87
CA LYS A 269 21.60 24.58 19.59
C LYS A 269 20.94 25.82 20.21
N ARG A 270 19.74 26.21 19.76
CA ARG A 270 19.00 27.33 20.35
C ARG A 270 18.45 26.99 21.74
N TYR A 271 18.14 25.73 22.00
CA TYR A 271 17.51 25.22 23.23
C TYR A 271 18.57 24.90 24.30
N LYS A 272 19.12 25.95 24.90
CA LYS A 272 20.28 25.87 25.82
C LYS A 272 19.90 25.53 27.26
N GLU A 273 18.67 25.78 27.66
CA GLU A 273 18.19 25.60 29.03
C GLU A 273 17.33 24.34 29.16
N THR A 274 17.23 23.77 30.36
CA THR A 274 16.43 22.58 30.67
C THR A 274 15.79 22.74 32.04
N ASP A 275 14.56 22.29 32.19
CA ASP A 275 13.89 22.10 33.48
C ASP A 275 13.08 20.79 33.46
N GLU A 276 12.20 20.59 34.45
CA GLU A 276 11.32 19.42 34.57
C GLU A 276 10.44 19.14 33.34
N ASN A 277 10.16 20.17 32.52
CA ASN A 277 9.34 20.08 31.31
C ASN A 277 10.18 20.01 30.02
N GLY A 278 11.49 19.78 30.14
CA GLY A 278 12.39 19.55 29.01
C GLY A 278 13.16 20.80 28.54
N LYS A 279 13.82 20.69 27.38
CA LYS A 279 14.69 21.74 26.84
C LYS A 279 13.90 22.96 26.35
N PHE A 280 14.42 24.15 26.58
CA PHE A 280 13.80 25.42 26.17
C PHE A 280 14.84 26.50 25.90
N PHE A 281 14.37 27.63 25.35
CA PHE A 281 15.09 28.89 25.37
C PHE A 281 14.13 30.05 25.61
N TRP A 282 14.65 31.18 26.08
CA TRP A 282 13.85 32.39 26.24
C TRP A 282 13.72 33.12 24.91
N ASP A 283 12.50 33.18 24.38
CA ASP A 283 12.17 33.98 23.22
C ASP A 283 11.43 35.26 23.66
N THR A 284 11.54 36.30 22.84
CA THR A 284 10.90 37.59 23.07
C THR A 284 9.38 37.43 23.00
N PHE A 285 8.64 37.98 23.96
CA PHE A 285 7.17 37.91 24.01
C PHE A 285 6.49 38.98 23.13
N LYS A 286 7.20 40.08 22.87
CA LYS A 286 6.79 41.13 21.92
C LYS A 286 6.65 40.54 20.51
N ARG A 287 5.52 40.84 19.85
CA ARG A 287 5.22 40.40 18.48
C ARG A 287 4.52 41.51 17.72
N LYS A 288 4.76 41.63 16.41
CA LYS A 288 3.92 42.46 15.53
C LYS A 288 2.74 41.63 15.03
N SER A 289 1.84 41.25 15.94
CA SER A 289 0.72 40.36 15.58
C SER A 289 -0.54 41.11 15.15
N GLY A 290 -0.60 42.42 15.36
CA GLY A 290 -1.81 43.22 15.14
C GLY A 290 -2.92 42.97 16.19
N LYS A 291 -2.68 42.10 17.17
CA LYS A 291 -3.65 41.65 18.18
C LYS A 291 -3.04 41.73 19.59
N GLN A 292 -3.87 41.68 20.65
CA GLN A 292 -3.44 41.63 22.05
C GLN A 292 -2.58 42.81 22.51
N TYR A 293 -3.23 43.94 22.80
CA TYR A 293 -2.60 45.16 23.33
C TYR A 293 -3.01 45.34 24.78
N TYR A 294 -2.03 45.36 25.68
CA TYR A 294 -2.27 45.63 27.09
C TYR A 294 -0.96 46.06 27.77
N PRO A 295 -1.03 46.92 28.80
CA PRO A 295 0.15 47.29 29.56
C PRO A 295 0.66 46.11 30.38
N ILE A 296 1.99 45.99 30.46
CA ILE A 296 2.68 45.09 31.39
C ILE A 296 3.53 45.94 32.33
N GLU A 297 3.24 45.85 33.62
CA GLU A 297 4.03 46.50 34.68
C GLU A 297 5.32 45.72 34.95
N CYS A 298 6.44 46.41 34.99
CA CYS A 298 7.77 45.87 35.25
C CYS A 298 8.13 45.95 36.74
N PRO A 299 9.10 45.15 37.22
CA PRO A 299 9.48 45.11 38.63
C PRO A 299 9.90 46.46 39.26
N ASP A 300 10.34 47.43 38.48
CA ASP A 300 10.69 48.79 38.95
C ASP A 300 9.51 49.79 38.91
N GLY A 301 8.30 49.32 38.59
CA GLY A 301 7.09 50.12 38.43
C GLY A 301 6.93 50.79 37.06
N SER A 302 7.90 50.65 36.14
CA SER A 302 7.73 51.11 34.76
C SER A 302 6.71 50.26 34.00
N VAL A 303 6.11 50.80 32.93
CA VAL A 303 5.05 50.11 32.18
C VAL A 303 5.43 49.95 30.71
N LEU A 304 5.43 48.71 30.23
CA LEU A 304 5.56 48.38 28.82
C LEU A 304 4.18 48.44 28.14
N GLU A 305 3.90 49.56 27.49
CA GLU A 305 2.67 49.77 26.71
C GLU A 305 2.95 50.25 25.28
N LYS A 306 3.98 51.09 25.11
CA LYS A 306 4.37 51.66 23.82
C LYS A 306 5.83 51.36 23.51
N ASP A 307 6.15 51.20 22.23
CA ASP A 307 7.54 51.13 21.76
C ASP A 307 8.19 52.51 21.71
N ASP A 308 9.48 52.55 21.35
CA ASP A 308 10.30 53.76 21.32
C ASP A 308 9.77 54.85 20.36
N TYR A 309 8.86 54.49 19.45
CA TYR A 309 8.21 55.39 18.50
C TYR A 309 6.79 55.80 18.94
N GLY A 310 6.36 55.39 20.13
CA GLY A 310 5.03 55.68 20.67
C GLY A 310 3.91 54.76 20.17
N ASN A 311 4.23 53.69 19.42
CA ASN A 311 3.22 52.75 18.94
C ASN A 311 2.86 51.74 20.04
N PRO A 312 1.58 51.32 20.16
CA PRO A 312 1.20 50.27 21.10
C PRO A 312 1.97 48.97 20.88
N ILE A 313 2.50 48.39 21.95
CA ILE A 313 3.16 47.09 21.91
C ILE A 313 2.10 46.00 21.80
N SER A 314 2.26 45.11 20.82
CA SER A 314 1.48 43.88 20.68
C SER A 314 2.22 42.68 21.29
N TRP A 315 1.46 41.82 21.96
CA TRP A 315 1.98 40.66 22.68
C TRP A 315 1.59 39.34 22.01
N LEU A 316 2.42 38.32 22.20
CA LEU A 316 2.18 36.98 21.64
C LEU A 316 0.90 36.33 22.17
N ARG A 317 0.55 36.56 23.44
CA ARG A 317 -0.57 35.89 24.13
C ARG A 317 -1.45 36.92 24.84
N SER A 318 -2.67 36.52 25.19
CA SER A 318 -3.58 37.36 25.95
C SER A 318 -3.09 37.64 27.36
N LYS A 319 -3.55 38.74 27.97
CA LYS A 319 -3.20 39.14 29.34
C LYS A 319 -3.42 38.01 30.35
N ASN A 320 -4.56 37.32 30.27
CA ASN A 320 -4.89 36.20 31.15
C ASN A 320 -3.89 35.04 30.99
N ARG A 321 -3.49 34.72 29.75
CA ARG A 321 -2.51 33.67 29.49
C ARG A 321 -1.12 34.07 29.98
N PHE A 322 -0.72 35.32 29.76
CA PHE A 322 0.55 35.86 30.25
C PHE A 322 0.67 35.80 31.78
N ILE A 323 -0.36 36.22 32.52
CA ILE A 323 -0.38 36.15 33.99
C ILE A 323 -0.22 34.69 34.46
N LYS A 324 -0.90 33.75 33.80
CA LYS A 324 -0.75 32.31 34.10
C LYS A 324 0.67 31.81 33.80
N ASP A 325 1.25 32.22 32.68
CA ASP A 325 2.60 31.83 32.29
C ASP A 325 3.65 32.42 33.26
N LEU A 326 3.50 33.67 33.73
CA LEU A 326 4.35 34.25 34.77
C LEU A 326 4.28 33.45 36.07
N LYS A 327 3.07 33.13 36.54
CA LYS A 327 2.87 32.35 37.78
C LYS A 327 3.51 30.96 37.69
N ASN A 328 3.52 30.37 36.50
CA ASN A 328 4.05 29.03 36.25
C ASN A 328 5.53 29.03 35.82
N ASN A 329 6.24 30.15 35.92
CA ASN A 329 7.63 30.29 35.44
C ASN A 329 7.82 29.95 33.95
N GLU A 330 6.78 30.12 33.13
CA GLU A 330 6.80 29.98 31.65
C GLU A 330 7.01 31.33 30.95
N ALA A 331 6.88 32.44 31.68
CA ALA A 331 7.21 33.79 31.24
C ALA A 331 8.06 34.50 32.29
N ARG A 332 8.82 35.51 31.86
CA ARG A 332 9.59 36.39 32.76
C ARG A 332 9.65 37.81 32.22
N ILE A 333 9.88 38.74 33.13
CA ILE A 333 10.23 40.13 32.82
C ILE A 333 11.68 40.32 33.30
N ILE A 334 12.58 40.65 32.37
CA ILE A 334 14.02 40.76 32.64
C ILE A 334 14.57 42.04 32.03
N LYS A 335 15.55 42.65 32.69
CA LYS A 335 16.25 43.84 32.17
C LYS A 335 17.45 43.40 31.32
N ILE A 336 17.52 43.89 30.08
CA ILE A 336 18.59 43.62 29.12
C ILE A 336 19.07 44.98 28.58
N ASN A 337 20.36 45.31 28.76
CA ASN A 337 20.95 46.58 28.33
C ASN A 337 20.08 47.80 28.70
N ASP A 338 19.74 47.90 29.99
CA ASP A 338 18.89 48.94 30.59
C ASP A 338 17.41 49.00 30.17
N SER A 339 16.97 48.14 29.26
CA SER A 339 15.58 48.05 28.81
C SER A 339 14.88 46.79 29.33
N TRP A 340 13.60 46.90 29.68
CA TRP A 340 12.79 45.74 30.07
C TRP A 340 12.40 44.91 28.85
N SER A 341 12.54 43.59 28.99
CA SER A 341 12.13 42.60 28.00
C SER A 341 11.20 41.59 28.65
N VAL A 342 10.06 41.37 28.02
CA VAL A 342 9.15 40.27 28.37
C VAL A 342 9.54 39.08 27.52
N GLN A 343 9.80 37.94 28.15
CA GLN A 343 10.22 36.71 27.50
C GLN A 343 9.34 35.54 27.94
N PHE A 344 9.29 34.51 27.10
CA PHE A 344 8.63 33.24 27.44
C PHE A 344 9.52 32.05 27.09
N LYS A 345 9.27 30.92 27.76
CA LYS A 345 9.94 29.67 27.43
C LYS A 345 9.38 29.14 26.12
N GLN A 346 10.16 29.25 25.06
CA GLN A 346 9.92 28.49 23.85
C GLN A 346 10.46 27.08 24.08
N ARG A 347 9.55 26.15 24.35
CA ARG A 347 9.86 24.73 24.59
C ARG A 347 10.31 24.06 23.29
N MET A 348 11.26 23.12 23.39
CA MET A 348 11.69 22.29 22.27
C MET A 348 10.49 21.46 21.82
N PRO A 349 9.97 21.66 20.61
CA PRO A 349 8.85 20.86 20.15
C PRO A 349 9.30 19.42 19.94
N LYS A 350 8.36 18.49 19.81
CA LYS A 350 8.69 17.07 19.54
C LYS A 350 9.36 16.86 18.18
N GLY A 351 9.20 17.80 17.25
CA GLY A 351 9.85 17.85 15.94
C GLY A 351 9.25 18.97 15.07
N LYS A 352 9.79 19.16 13.86
CA LYS A 352 9.22 20.11 12.89
C LYS A 352 8.02 19.48 12.20
N LYS A 353 6.93 20.23 12.08
CA LYS A 353 5.84 19.85 11.16
C LYS A 353 6.39 19.80 9.72
N PRO A 354 5.97 18.81 8.91
CA PRO A 354 6.31 18.78 7.49
C PRO A 354 5.95 20.11 6.80
N ARG A 355 6.78 20.52 5.85
CA ARG A 355 6.55 21.73 5.05
C ARG A 355 6.05 21.29 3.68
N SER A 356 5.07 22.01 3.14
CA SER A 356 4.55 21.74 1.79
C SER A 356 5.54 22.04 0.66
N LEU A 357 6.61 22.80 0.92
CA LEU A 357 7.65 23.07 -0.08
C LEU A 357 8.90 22.22 0.18
N LEU A 358 9.16 21.27 -0.70
CA LEU A 358 10.22 20.27 -0.62
C LEU A 358 11.43 20.69 -1.47
N LEU A 359 12.20 21.66 -0.99
CA LEU A 359 13.31 22.29 -1.74
C LEU A 359 14.69 21.63 -1.51
N LYS A 360 14.80 20.71 -0.53
CA LYS A 360 16.10 20.20 -0.03
C LYS A 360 16.27 18.69 -0.17
N TYR A 361 15.33 17.99 -0.79
CA TYR A 361 15.27 16.53 -0.76
C TYR A 361 15.66 15.89 -2.10
N GLY A 362 16.70 16.45 -2.72
CA GLY A 362 17.17 16.03 -4.04
C GLY A 362 16.33 16.55 -5.20
N THR A 363 16.86 16.37 -6.41
CA THR A 363 16.26 16.68 -7.72
C THR A 363 16.25 15.42 -8.60
N THR A 364 15.63 15.47 -9.78
CA THR A 364 15.70 14.37 -10.76
C THR A 364 17.16 14.03 -11.13
N SER A 365 18.02 15.03 -11.22
CA SER A 365 19.46 14.83 -11.47
C SER A 365 20.15 14.05 -10.35
N ASN A 366 19.74 14.23 -9.08
CA ASN A 366 20.27 13.44 -7.99
C ASN A 366 19.86 11.97 -8.10
N GLY A 367 18.61 11.68 -8.45
CA GLY A 367 18.15 10.31 -8.68
C GLY A 367 18.90 9.63 -9.83
N ASN A 368 19.09 10.33 -10.96
CA ASN A 368 19.91 9.83 -12.07
C ASN A 368 21.35 9.52 -11.62
N ALA A 369 21.96 10.40 -10.84
CA ALA A 369 23.32 10.21 -10.33
C ALA A 369 23.43 9.00 -9.37
N GLU A 370 22.42 8.78 -8.52
CA GLU A 370 22.35 7.61 -7.64
C GLU A 370 22.33 6.31 -8.46
N LEU A 371 21.45 6.23 -9.45
CA LEU A 371 21.33 5.04 -10.31
C LEU A 371 22.60 4.81 -11.14
N LEU A 372 23.15 5.87 -11.75
CA LEU A 372 24.41 5.82 -12.48
C LEU A 372 25.56 5.34 -11.57
N SER A 373 25.55 5.70 -10.28
CA SER A 373 26.56 5.24 -9.34
C SER A 373 26.51 3.71 -9.12
N PHE A 374 25.33 3.10 -9.18
CA PHE A 374 25.15 1.65 -9.04
C PHE A 374 25.47 0.91 -10.34
N PHE A 375 24.96 1.38 -11.47
CA PHE A 375 25.01 0.64 -12.74
C PHE A 375 26.18 1.03 -13.64
N LYS A 376 26.80 2.20 -13.39
CA LYS A 376 27.83 2.83 -14.25
C LYS A 376 27.37 3.03 -15.70
N LYS A 377 26.06 3.00 -15.92
CA LYS A 377 25.34 3.17 -17.18
C LYS A 377 23.98 3.80 -16.88
N ASP A 378 23.46 4.58 -17.82
CA ASP A 378 22.12 5.14 -17.76
C ASP A 378 21.12 4.09 -18.25
N LEU A 379 20.44 3.40 -17.32
CA LEU A 379 19.57 2.26 -17.63
C LEU A 379 18.08 2.53 -17.40
N PHE A 380 17.74 3.62 -16.72
CA PHE A 380 16.37 3.98 -16.38
C PHE A 380 16.25 5.49 -16.33
N ASP A 381 15.16 6.02 -16.86
CA ASP A 381 14.94 7.46 -16.97
C ASP A 381 14.21 8.01 -15.75
N ASN A 382 14.67 9.16 -15.26
CA ASN A 382 14.01 9.96 -14.22
C ASN A 382 13.67 9.21 -12.90
N PRO A 383 14.55 8.34 -12.36
CA PRO A 383 14.30 7.75 -11.06
C PRO A 383 14.21 8.86 -9.99
N LYS A 384 13.26 8.72 -9.08
CA LYS A 384 13.14 9.64 -7.94
C LYS A 384 14.38 9.51 -7.03
N PRO A 385 14.83 10.58 -6.36
CA PRO A 385 16.00 10.53 -5.48
C PRO A 385 15.66 9.92 -4.12
N THR A 386 16.52 9.05 -3.58
CA THR A 386 16.30 8.41 -2.27
C THR A 386 16.06 9.42 -1.15
N ALA A 387 16.72 10.58 -1.18
CA ALA A 387 16.52 11.65 -0.21
C ALA A 387 15.05 12.12 -0.08
N LEU A 388 14.31 12.17 -1.20
CA LEU A 388 12.88 12.50 -1.21
C LEU A 388 12.08 11.39 -0.52
N LEU A 389 12.31 10.15 -0.91
CA LEU A 389 11.58 8.99 -0.40
C LEU A 389 11.82 8.79 1.09
N LYS A 390 13.07 8.91 1.55
CA LYS A 390 13.42 8.88 2.98
C LYS A 390 12.68 9.96 3.76
N HIS A 391 12.59 11.17 3.18
CA HIS A 391 11.84 12.26 3.79
C HIS A 391 10.36 11.87 3.91
N LEU A 392 9.69 11.52 2.82
CA LEU A 392 8.26 11.17 2.83
C LEU A 392 7.93 9.97 3.70
N ILE A 393 8.71 8.90 3.65
CA ILE A 393 8.49 7.68 4.44
C ILE A 393 8.65 7.96 5.93
N SER A 394 9.53 8.89 6.33
CA SER A 394 9.60 9.31 7.73
C SER A 394 8.32 10.03 8.22
N PHE A 395 7.37 10.34 7.32
CA PHE A 395 6.06 10.90 7.65
C PHE A 395 5.16 9.73 8.00
N GLY A 396 5.00 9.47 9.29
CA GLY A 396 3.99 8.55 9.77
C GLY A 396 4.42 7.10 9.83
N THR A 397 5.59 6.69 9.33
CA THR A 397 6.10 5.36 9.66
C THR A 397 6.73 5.31 11.04
N ILE A 398 6.57 4.17 11.71
CA ILE A 398 7.32 3.75 12.89
C ILE A 398 8.31 2.65 12.51
N GLU A 399 9.12 2.20 13.46
CA GLU A 399 10.28 1.32 13.21
C GLU A 399 9.92 0.01 12.49
N ASP A 400 8.75 -0.58 12.64
CA ASP A 400 8.35 -1.89 12.07
C ASP A 400 7.28 -1.80 10.97
N SER A 401 7.07 -0.61 10.40
CA SER A 401 6.03 -0.33 9.42
C SER A 401 6.19 -1.11 8.11
N ILE A 402 5.07 -1.43 7.46
CA ILE A 402 5.02 -1.96 6.09
C ILE A 402 4.83 -0.80 5.11
N ILE A 403 5.74 -0.68 4.14
CA ILE A 403 5.68 0.31 3.07
C ILE A 403 5.46 -0.41 1.74
N LEU A 404 4.49 0.06 0.96
CA LEU A 404 4.15 -0.49 -0.35
C LEU A 404 4.43 0.53 -1.45
N ASP A 405 5.02 0.07 -2.54
CA ASP A 405 5.13 0.80 -3.79
C ASP A 405 4.76 -0.13 -4.94
N PHE A 406 3.58 0.10 -5.52
CA PHE A 406 3.05 -0.70 -6.61
C PHE A 406 3.26 -0.07 -7.99
N PHE A 407 4.13 0.95 -8.06
CA PHE A 407 4.72 1.51 -9.27
C PHE A 407 6.23 1.62 -9.07
N SER A 408 6.86 0.49 -8.69
CA SER A 408 8.19 0.56 -8.09
C SER A 408 9.27 1.13 -9.02
N GLY A 409 9.10 0.98 -10.34
CA GLY A 409 10.04 1.43 -11.36
C GLY A 409 11.46 0.95 -11.08
N SER A 410 12.38 1.89 -10.88
CA SER A 410 13.76 1.57 -10.49
C SER A 410 13.93 1.05 -9.07
N ALA A 411 12.88 0.93 -8.26
CA ALA A 411 12.87 0.54 -6.84
C ALA A 411 13.58 1.51 -5.88
N THR A 412 13.48 2.83 -6.13
CA THR A 412 14.00 3.86 -5.21
C THR A 412 13.42 3.73 -3.80
N THR A 413 12.14 3.36 -3.67
CA THR A 413 11.46 3.20 -2.38
C THR A 413 12.13 2.13 -1.52
N ALA A 414 12.46 0.96 -2.08
CA ALA A 414 13.17 -0.11 -1.36
C ALA A 414 14.58 0.33 -0.91
N ASP A 415 15.33 0.99 -1.80
CA ASP A 415 16.65 1.56 -1.50
C ASP A 415 16.58 2.55 -0.32
N ALA A 416 15.63 3.49 -0.35
CA ALA A 416 15.41 4.46 0.73
C ALA A 416 15.09 3.80 2.08
N ILE A 417 14.29 2.72 2.09
CA ILE A 417 13.89 2.00 3.30
C ILE A 417 15.09 1.26 3.90
N MET A 418 15.87 0.55 3.08
CA MET A 418 17.08 -0.13 3.55
C MET A 418 18.08 0.86 4.16
N GLN A 419 18.25 2.03 3.55
CA GLN A 419 19.09 3.09 4.12
C GLN A 419 18.55 3.60 5.45
N LEU A 420 17.25 3.87 5.55
CA LEU A 420 16.64 4.31 6.82
C LEU A 420 16.86 3.29 7.94
N ASN A 421 16.57 2.01 7.68
CA ASN A 421 16.76 0.95 8.67
C ASN A 421 18.23 0.80 9.10
N ALA A 422 19.18 0.98 8.19
CA ALA A 422 20.60 0.96 8.52
C ALA A 422 21.04 2.19 9.35
N GLU A 423 20.42 3.34 9.11
CA GLU A 423 20.73 4.61 9.80
C GLU A 423 20.11 4.71 11.19
N ASP A 424 18.86 4.28 11.35
CA ASP A 424 18.09 4.45 12.59
C ASP A 424 17.83 3.16 13.36
N GLY A 425 18.28 2.01 12.85
CA GLY A 425 18.06 0.70 13.47
C GLY A 425 16.64 0.16 13.32
N GLY A 426 15.82 0.79 12.47
CA GLY A 426 14.47 0.34 12.18
C GLY A 426 14.40 -1.04 11.52
N LYS A 427 13.18 -1.57 11.50
CA LYS A 427 12.78 -2.88 10.95
C LYS A 427 11.64 -2.71 9.94
N ARG A 428 11.64 -1.59 9.21
CA ARG A 428 10.61 -1.27 8.21
C ARG A 428 10.70 -2.29 7.08
N LYS A 429 9.55 -2.74 6.61
CA LYS A 429 9.44 -3.76 5.56
C LYS A 429 8.95 -3.11 4.28
N PHE A 430 9.47 -3.53 3.14
CA PHE A 430 8.98 -3.04 1.85
C PHE A 430 8.28 -4.12 1.04
N ILE A 431 7.26 -3.71 0.27
CA ILE A 431 6.59 -4.54 -0.73
C ILE A 431 6.62 -3.75 -2.03
N MET A 432 7.42 -4.21 -3.00
CA MET A 432 7.47 -3.62 -4.35
C MET A 432 6.60 -4.43 -5.30
N VAL A 433 5.83 -3.77 -6.17
CA VAL A 433 5.17 -4.41 -7.31
C VAL A 433 5.61 -3.72 -8.60
N GLN A 434 6.02 -4.50 -9.59
CA GLN A 434 6.46 -3.99 -10.89
C GLN A 434 5.98 -4.88 -12.02
N LEU A 435 5.35 -4.27 -13.02
CA LEU A 435 5.04 -4.92 -14.27
C LEU A 435 6.36 -5.30 -14.98
N PRO A 436 6.52 -6.54 -15.48
CA PRO A 436 7.66 -6.94 -16.30
C PRO A 436 7.52 -6.37 -17.71
N GLU A 437 7.48 -5.04 -17.82
CA GLU A 437 7.40 -4.34 -19.09
C GLU A 437 8.68 -4.60 -19.90
N VAL A 438 8.49 -5.07 -21.14
CA VAL A 438 9.59 -5.42 -22.04
C VAL A 438 10.36 -4.17 -22.43
N ILE A 439 11.67 -4.22 -22.25
CA ILE A 439 12.57 -3.16 -22.68
C ILE A 439 12.77 -3.30 -24.20
N GLU A 440 12.52 -2.22 -24.93
CA GLU A 440 12.74 -2.18 -26.37
C GLU A 440 14.21 -2.48 -26.76
N GLU A 441 14.38 -3.26 -27.82
CA GLU A 441 15.71 -3.57 -28.37
C GLU A 441 16.46 -2.29 -28.77
N GLY A 442 17.74 -2.24 -28.46
CA GLY A 442 18.60 -1.07 -28.72
C GLY A 442 18.63 -0.05 -27.58
N LYS A 443 17.69 -0.07 -26.62
CA LYS A 443 17.82 0.77 -25.41
C LYS A 443 19.05 0.37 -24.57
N PRO A 444 19.69 1.31 -23.85
CA PRO A 444 20.86 1.02 -23.02
C PRO A 444 20.69 -0.14 -22.05
N ALA A 445 19.51 -0.27 -21.42
CA ALA A 445 19.18 -1.39 -20.54
C ALA A 445 19.12 -2.74 -21.26
N TYR A 446 18.53 -2.78 -22.46
CA TYR A 446 18.52 -3.99 -23.29
C TYR A 446 19.93 -4.46 -23.63
N ASN A 447 20.78 -3.52 -24.06
CA ASN A 447 22.18 -3.76 -24.39
C ASN A 447 23.04 -4.13 -23.16
N ALA A 448 22.60 -3.76 -21.96
CA ALA A 448 23.22 -4.15 -20.71
C ALA A 448 22.79 -5.54 -20.21
N GLY A 449 21.87 -6.21 -20.91
CA GLY A 449 21.42 -7.57 -20.62
C GLY A 449 20.07 -7.67 -19.92
N TYR A 450 19.44 -6.54 -19.57
CA TYR A 450 18.10 -6.54 -18.98
C TYR A 450 17.05 -6.70 -20.08
N ARG A 451 15.96 -7.42 -19.79
CA ARG A 451 14.86 -7.67 -20.71
C ARG A 451 13.59 -6.98 -20.28
N THR A 452 13.42 -6.75 -18.99
CA THR A 452 12.23 -6.12 -18.43
C THR A 452 12.57 -5.11 -17.34
N ILE A 453 11.71 -4.12 -17.14
CA ILE A 453 11.94 -3.03 -16.18
C ILE A 453 12.14 -3.55 -14.74
N ASP A 454 11.38 -4.58 -14.33
CA ASP A 454 11.47 -5.18 -13.00
C ASP A 454 12.84 -5.77 -12.68
N GLU A 455 13.59 -6.23 -13.69
CA GLU A 455 14.97 -6.70 -13.50
C GLU A 455 15.89 -5.58 -13.04
N ILE A 456 15.71 -4.36 -13.56
CA ILE A 456 16.49 -3.18 -13.17
C ILE A 456 16.19 -2.83 -11.71
N GLY A 457 14.92 -2.86 -11.30
CA GLY A 457 14.50 -2.61 -9.92
C GLY A 457 15.09 -3.62 -8.94
N ARG A 458 14.98 -4.93 -9.24
CA ARG A 458 15.61 -5.99 -8.42
C ARG A 458 17.11 -5.82 -8.30
N GLU A 459 17.79 -5.54 -9.42
CA GLU A 459 19.24 -5.37 -9.42
C GLU A 459 19.67 -4.11 -8.66
N ARG A 460 18.87 -3.02 -8.70
CA ARG A 460 19.12 -1.84 -7.86
C ARG A 460 19.09 -2.22 -6.38
N ILE A 461 18.09 -2.99 -5.94
CA ILE A 461 17.99 -3.42 -4.53
C ILE A 461 19.24 -4.21 -4.13
N ILE A 462 19.68 -5.16 -4.95
CA ILE A 462 20.89 -5.98 -4.69
C ILE A 462 22.13 -5.07 -4.55
N ARG A 463 22.30 -4.10 -5.45
CA ARG A 463 23.45 -3.17 -5.43
C ARG A 463 23.40 -2.20 -4.26
N ALA A 464 22.22 -1.69 -3.92
CA ALA A 464 22.00 -0.83 -2.77
C ALA A 464 22.30 -1.58 -1.47
N ALA A 465 21.80 -2.81 -1.30
CA ALA A 465 22.08 -3.67 -0.17
C ALA A 465 23.60 -3.89 0.02
N LYS A 466 24.32 -4.20 -1.06
CA LYS A 466 25.78 -4.34 -1.03
C LYS A 466 26.47 -3.07 -0.55
N LYS A 467 26.12 -1.91 -1.12
CA LYS A 467 26.70 -0.62 -0.74
C LYS A 467 26.44 -0.28 0.72
N ILE A 468 25.20 -0.45 1.20
CA ILE A 468 24.82 -0.20 2.58
C ILE A 468 25.64 -1.07 3.54
N LYS A 469 25.84 -2.35 3.21
CA LYS A 469 26.65 -3.28 4.00
C LYS A 469 28.13 -2.92 4.01
N GLU A 470 28.67 -2.43 2.91
CA GLU A 470 30.06 -1.94 2.82
C GLU A 470 30.26 -0.66 3.66
N GLU A 471 29.30 0.26 3.62
CA GLU A 471 29.35 1.52 4.38
C GLU A 471 29.03 1.31 5.87
N ASN A 472 28.25 0.28 6.22
CA ASN A 472 27.76 0.00 7.57
C ASN A 472 27.97 -1.48 7.94
N SER A 473 29.22 -1.95 7.99
CA SER A 473 29.55 -3.37 8.21
C SER A 473 28.94 -4.03 9.47
N GLY A 474 28.56 -3.25 10.49
CA GLY A 474 27.88 -3.73 11.70
C GLY A 474 26.35 -3.68 11.66
N THR A 475 25.74 -3.34 10.51
CA THR A 475 24.28 -3.25 10.40
C THR A 475 23.63 -4.63 10.50
N ASN A 476 22.53 -4.70 11.25
CA ASN A 476 21.65 -5.87 11.33
C ASN A 476 20.32 -5.63 10.58
N ALA A 477 20.25 -4.59 9.76
CA ALA A 477 19.08 -4.31 8.94
C ALA A 477 18.82 -5.46 7.95
N ASP A 478 17.54 -5.75 7.71
CA ASP A 478 17.14 -6.65 6.63
C ASP A 478 17.36 -5.95 5.28
N LEU A 479 18.40 -6.39 4.57
CA LEU A 479 18.80 -5.87 3.26
C LEU A 479 18.45 -6.85 2.12
N GLY A 480 17.83 -7.98 2.44
CA GLY A 480 17.38 -8.97 1.46
C GLY A 480 15.99 -8.65 0.93
N PHE A 481 15.51 -9.49 0.02
CA PHE A 481 14.11 -9.56 -0.37
C PHE A 481 13.74 -10.95 -0.89
N LYS A 482 12.45 -11.29 -0.80
CA LYS A 482 11.88 -12.45 -1.49
C LYS A 482 11.18 -12.01 -2.76
N HIS A 483 11.38 -12.77 -3.82
CA HIS A 483 10.86 -12.50 -5.15
C HIS A 483 9.73 -13.49 -5.50
N PHE A 484 8.63 -12.95 -6.01
CA PHE A 484 7.47 -13.68 -6.49
C PHE A 484 7.06 -13.17 -7.87
N VAL A 485 6.58 -14.06 -8.72
CA VAL A 485 6.07 -13.73 -10.05
C VAL A 485 4.59 -14.06 -10.09
N LEU A 486 3.78 -13.12 -10.57
CA LEU A 486 2.37 -13.36 -10.86
C LEU A 486 2.25 -13.93 -12.27
N GLU A 487 1.75 -15.15 -12.38
CA GLU A 487 1.58 -15.84 -13.66
C GLU A 487 0.09 -16.09 -13.91
N GLU A 488 -0.36 -15.82 -15.13
CA GLU A 488 -1.69 -16.22 -15.59
C GLU A 488 -1.58 -17.58 -16.28
N PRO A 489 -2.46 -18.55 -15.99
CA PRO A 489 -2.48 -19.81 -16.73
C PRO A 489 -2.78 -19.54 -18.21
N LYS A 490 -2.12 -20.28 -19.11
CA LYS A 490 -2.25 -20.08 -20.56
C LYS A 490 -2.30 -21.40 -21.31
N GLY A 491 -2.93 -21.38 -22.49
CA GLY A 491 -3.00 -22.55 -23.39
C GLY A 491 -3.60 -23.77 -22.69
N LYS A 492 -2.95 -24.93 -22.86
CA LYS A 492 -3.42 -26.21 -22.32
C LYS A 492 -3.77 -26.18 -20.83
N GLN A 493 -3.02 -25.44 -20.01
CA GLN A 493 -3.30 -25.34 -18.57
C GLN A 493 -4.64 -24.65 -18.31
N LEU A 494 -4.95 -23.60 -19.08
CA LEU A 494 -6.20 -22.86 -18.96
C LEU A 494 -7.38 -23.68 -19.50
N ASP A 495 -7.19 -24.37 -20.63
CA ASP A 495 -8.20 -25.24 -21.22
C ASP A 495 -8.57 -26.38 -20.25
N GLU A 496 -7.57 -27.04 -19.65
CA GLU A 496 -7.78 -28.07 -18.63
C GLU A 496 -8.52 -27.54 -17.39
N ILE A 497 -8.30 -26.28 -16.99
CA ILE A 497 -9.02 -25.64 -15.87
C ILE A 497 -10.48 -25.35 -16.24
N ILE A 498 -10.71 -24.81 -17.44
CA ILE A 498 -12.03 -24.38 -17.91
C ILE A 498 -12.94 -25.60 -18.15
N ASP A 499 -12.42 -26.62 -18.82
CA ASP A 499 -13.13 -27.83 -19.21
C ASP A 499 -13.34 -28.82 -18.06
N PHE A 500 -12.70 -28.58 -16.91
CA PHE A 500 -12.81 -29.45 -15.75
C PHE A 500 -14.24 -29.50 -15.21
N ASP A 501 -14.87 -30.68 -15.30
CA ASP A 501 -16.15 -30.96 -14.67
C ASP A 501 -15.97 -31.72 -13.34
N ARG A 502 -16.32 -31.04 -12.25
CA ARG A 502 -16.26 -31.56 -10.87
C ARG A 502 -17.19 -32.76 -10.64
N ASN A 503 -18.18 -32.97 -11.52
CA ASN A 503 -19.19 -34.02 -11.38
C ASN A 503 -18.80 -35.33 -12.09
N VAL A 504 -17.74 -35.32 -12.89
CA VAL A 504 -17.24 -36.53 -13.55
C VAL A 504 -16.41 -37.33 -12.55
N ASN A 505 -16.90 -38.50 -12.17
CA ASN A 505 -16.23 -39.39 -11.23
C ASN A 505 -15.21 -40.26 -11.96
N GLU A 506 -14.04 -39.69 -12.27
CA GLU A 506 -12.94 -40.43 -12.88
C GLU A 506 -12.25 -41.35 -11.85
N LEU A 507 -11.93 -42.58 -12.28
CA LEU A 507 -11.23 -43.58 -11.47
C LEU A 507 -9.74 -43.25 -11.26
N VAL A 508 -9.18 -42.34 -12.06
CA VAL A 508 -7.78 -41.94 -12.04
C VAL A 508 -7.70 -40.44 -12.29
N VAL A 509 -6.78 -39.74 -11.63
CA VAL A 509 -6.46 -38.34 -11.96
C VAL A 509 -5.68 -38.34 -13.29
N THR A 510 -6.29 -37.80 -14.33
CA THR A 510 -5.72 -37.81 -15.69
C THR A 510 -5.07 -36.49 -16.10
N ASN A 511 -5.31 -35.40 -15.35
CA ASN A 511 -4.75 -34.08 -15.63
C ASN A 511 -3.36 -33.89 -15.02
N ASN A 512 -2.57 -33.01 -15.65
CA ASN A 512 -1.18 -32.74 -15.25
C ASN A 512 -1.02 -31.37 -14.57
N LEU A 513 -2.13 -30.76 -14.12
CA LEU A 513 -2.16 -29.38 -13.61
C LEU A 513 -1.21 -29.16 -12.43
N LEU A 514 -1.06 -30.14 -11.52
CA LEU A 514 -0.11 -30.02 -10.42
C LEU A 514 1.34 -30.00 -10.90
N GLU A 515 1.70 -30.84 -11.88
CA GLU A 515 3.05 -30.88 -12.44
C GLU A 515 3.36 -29.57 -13.18
N GLU A 516 2.34 -29.02 -13.85
CA GLU A 516 2.42 -27.78 -14.60
C GLU A 516 2.54 -26.53 -13.71
N PHE A 517 1.75 -26.41 -12.64
CA PHE A 517 1.86 -25.29 -11.69
C PHE A 517 3.03 -25.44 -10.72
N GLY A 518 3.28 -26.66 -10.26
CA GLY A 518 4.17 -26.98 -9.15
C GLY A 518 3.54 -26.73 -7.78
N VAL A 519 3.86 -27.62 -6.82
CA VAL A 519 3.32 -27.60 -5.45
C VAL A 519 3.54 -26.25 -4.76
N ASN A 520 4.72 -25.65 -4.91
CA ASN A 520 5.03 -24.37 -4.26
C ASN A 520 4.17 -23.22 -4.78
N THR A 521 3.82 -23.21 -6.06
CA THR A 521 2.95 -22.17 -6.65
C THR A 521 1.54 -22.27 -6.07
N VAL A 522 0.97 -23.48 -6.03
CA VAL A 522 -0.35 -23.73 -5.44
C VAL A 522 -0.34 -23.35 -3.95
N LEU A 523 0.67 -23.84 -3.21
CA LEU A 523 0.80 -23.61 -1.77
C LEU A 523 0.97 -22.12 -1.45
N THR A 524 1.90 -21.42 -2.10
CA THR A 524 2.12 -19.99 -1.86
C THR A 524 0.87 -19.17 -2.17
N THR A 525 0.18 -19.48 -3.26
CA THR A 525 -1.05 -18.75 -3.62
C THR A 525 -2.15 -18.96 -2.58
N TRP A 526 -2.28 -20.16 -2.03
CA TRP A 526 -3.25 -20.44 -0.98
C TRP A 526 -2.89 -19.86 0.37
N LEU A 527 -1.61 -19.89 0.75
CA LEU A 527 -1.14 -19.22 1.96
C LEU A 527 -1.49 -17.73 1.92
N VAL A 528 -1.30 -17.06 0.77
CA VAL A 528 -1.71 -15.66 0.61
C VAL A 528 -3.23 -15.50 0.64
N ARG A 529 -3.98 -16.37 -0.05
CA ARG A 529 -5.46 -16.35 -0.05
C ARG A 529 -6.04 -16.50 1.36
N ASP A 530 -5.41 -17.32 2.19
CA ASP A 530 -5.89 -17.66 3.54
C ASP A 530 -5.33 -16.72 4.62
N GLY A 531 -4.60 -15.67 4.23
CA GLY A 531 -4.15 -14.60 5.14
C GLY A 531 -2.79 -14.84 5.80
N TYR A 532 -2.07 -15.90 5.45
CA TYR A 532 -0.74 -16.20 5.97
C TYR A 532 0.37 -15.37 5.29
N GLY A 533 0.10 -14.70 4.17
CA GLY A 533 1.08 -13.86 3.48
C GLY A 533 2.11 -14.64 2.66
N PHE A 534 3.02 -13.89 2.02
CA PHE A 534 3.95 -14.42 1.01
C PHE A 534 5.16 -15.15 1.61
N SER A 535 5.53 -14.79 2.84
CA SER A 535 6.78 -15.26 3.49
C SER A 535 6.53 -16.24 4.63
N SER A 536 5.32 -16.80 4.73
CA SER A 536 4.95 -17.71 5.81
C SER A 536 5.79 -18.97 5.86
N LYS A 537 6.15 -19.39 7.07
CA LYS A 537 6.90 -20.63 7.34
C LYS A 537 5.90 -21.76 7.56
N VAL A 538 5.65 -22.52 6.50
CA VAL A 538 4.77 -23.69 6.51
C VAL A 538 5.55 -24.95 6.86
N GLU A 539 4.98 -25.82 7.68
CA GLU A 539 5.58 -27.09 8.08
C GLU A 539 5.20 -28.19 7.07
N ALA A 540 6.17 -28.85 6.46
CA ALA A 540 5.92 -30.06 5.68
C ALA A 540 5.84 -31.28 6.61
N ILE A 541 4.73 -32.01 6.57
CA ILE A 541 4.44 -33.16 7.41
C ILE A 541 4.28 -34.41 6.55
N THR A 542 4.98 -35.48 6.91
CA THR A 542 4.87 -36.77 6.26
C THR A 542 3.77 -37.63 6.89
N PHE A 543 2.84 -38.11 6.07
CA PHE A 543 1.76 -39.02 6.41
C PHE A 543 1.93 -40.33 5.62
N GLY A 544 2.72 -41.28 6.14
CA GLY A 544 3.14 -42.45 5.38
C GLY A 544 4.04 -42.07 4.21
N ALA A 545 3.63 -42.34 2.97
CA ALA A 545 4.32 -41.88 1.76
C ALA A 545 3.88 -40.48 1.29
N TYR A 546 2.79 -39.96 1.85
CA TYR A 546 2.20 -38.68 1.45
C TYR A 546 2.83 -37.50 2.20
N THR A 547 2.93 -36.34 1.56
CA THR A 547 3.37 -35.09 2.21
C THR A 547 2.25 -34.06 2.21
N GLY A 548 1.84 -33.61 3.39
CA GLY A 548 0.94 -32.47 3.59
C GLY A 548 1.67 -31.26 4.15
N TYR A 549 1.02 -30.10 4.13
CA TYR A 549 1.62 -28.84 4.59
C TYR A 549 0.72 -28.19 5.64
N HIS A 550 1.27 -27.90 6.81
CA HIS A 550 0.51 -27.42 7.97
C HIS A 550 1.01 -26.06 8.43
N ILE A 551 0.06 -25.17 8.73
CA ILE A 551 0.31 -23.91 9.41
C ILE A 551 -0.93 -23.50 10.19
N ASP A 552 -0.76 -23.33 11.51
CA ASP A 552 -1.81 -22.87 12.42
C ASP A 552 -3.13 -23.66 12.25
N LYS A 553 -4.15 -23.07 11.61
CA LYS A 553 -5.48 -23.65 11.43
C LYS A 553 -5.66 -24.40 10.11
N HIS A 554 -4.64 -24.50 9.27
CA HIS A 554 -4.77 -25.07 7.93
C HIS A 554 -3.85 -26.27 7.71
N LEU A 555 -4.41 -27.33 7.13
CA LEU A 555 -3.69 -28.45 6.53
C LEU A 555 -3.96 -28.46 5.02
N TYR A 556 -2.93 -28.25 4.22
CA TYR A 556 -2.98 -28.30 2.78
C TYR A 556 -2.53 -29.66 2.26
N LEU A 557 -3.42 -30.31 1.50
CA LEU A 557 -3.15 -31.56 0.79
C LEU A 557 -3.16 -31.23 -0.70
N ILE A 558 -1.97 -31.21 -1.30
CA ILE A 558 -1.76 -30.73 -2.67
C ILE A 558 -1.27 -31.86 -3.58
N ASN A 559 -0.41 -32.75 -3.07
CA ASN A 559 0.17 -33.84 -3.84
C ASN A 559 -0.88 -34.89 -4.22
N GLN A 560 -0.62 -35.62 -5.31
CA GLN A 560 -1.39 -36.82 -5.68
C GLN A 560 -1.02 -38.02 -4.80
N GLY A 561 -1.81 -39.10 -4.87
CA GLY A 561 -1.50 -40.39 -4.25
C GLY A 561 -1.84 -40.44 -2.75
N LEU A 562 -3.03 -39.98 -2.36
CA LEU A 562 -3.50 -40.05 -0.97
C LEU A 562 -4.10 -41.43 -0.68
N ASP A 563 -3.24 -42.40 -0.41
CA ASP A 563 -3.66 -43.76 -0.10
C ASP A 563 -4.29 -43.92 1.29
N ASN A 564 -4.89 -45.09 1.53
CA ASN A 564 -5.55 -45.39 2.81
C ASN A 564 -4.59 -45.33 4.01
N ALA A 565 -3.30 -45.64 3.82
CA ALA A 565 -2.30 -45.60 4.89
C ALA A 565 -1.95 -44.15 5.28
N ALA A 566 -1.89 -43.25 4.30
CA ALA A 566 -1.75 -41.81 4.53
C ALA A 566 -2.97 -41.25 5.26
N ILE A 567 -4.19 -41.62 4.85
CA ILE A 567 -5.44 -41.21 5.53
C ILE A 567 -5.44 -41.68 7.00
N GLU A 568 -5.08 -42.93 7.27
CA GLU A 568 -4.98 -43.44 8.64
C GLU A 568 -3.94 -42.68 9.47
N THR A 569 -2.80 -42.34 8.87
CA THR A 569 -1.75 -41.55 9.54
C THR A 569 -2.22 -40.13 9.84
N ILE A 570 -2.97 -39.49 8.92
CA ILE A 570 -3.58 -38.17 9.14
C ILE A 570 -4.55 -38.25 10.32
N VAL A 571 -5.49 -39.20 10.30
CA VAL A 571 -6.49 -39.40 11.37
C VAL A 571 -5.81 -39.64 12.72
N THR A 572 -4.78 -40.49 12.75
CA THR A 572 -4.00 -40.76 13.95
C THR A 572 -3.33 -39.50 14.47
N LYS A 573 -2.79 -38.64 13.60
CA LYS A 573 -2.16 -37.38 14.02
C LYS A 573 -3.18 -36.42 14.64
N PHE A 574 -4.37 -36.26 14.05
CA PHE A 574 -5.46 -35.47 14.66
C PHE A 574 -5.87 -36.01 16.04
N ASP A 575 -5.91 -37.33 16.20
CA ASP A 575 -6.36 -37.96 17.45
C ASP A 575 -5.30 -37.93 18.55
N THR A 576 -4.02 -38.10 18.20
CA THR A 576 -2.95 -38.33 19.19
C THR A 576 -2.09 -37.10 19.47
N ASP A 577 -1.94 -36.17 18.53
CA ASP A 577 -1.04 -35.02 18.66
C ASP A 577 -1.83 -33.77 19.10
N PRO A 578 -1.69 -33.30 20.35
CA PRO A 578 -2.42 -32.13 20.84
C PRO A 578 -1.98 -30.82 20.17
N ASN A 579 -0.82 -30.77 19.52
CA ASN A 579 -0.31 -29.60 18.81
C ASN A 579 -0.72 -29.58 17.33
N PHE A 580 -1.33 -30.67 16.83
CA PHE A 580 -1.83 -30.77 15.47
C PHE A 580 -3.35 -30.64 15.47
N ASN A 581 -3.82 -29.39 15.34
CA ASN A 581 -5.25 -29.07 15.41
C ASN A 581 -5.72 -28.16 14.26
N PRO A 582 -5.50 -28.54 12.99
CA PRO A 582 -6.00 -27.75 11.88
C PRO A 582 -7.54 -27.78 11.84
N GLU A 583 -8.13 -26.60 11.71
CA GLU A 583 -9.59 -26.41 11.59
C GLU A 583 -10.07 -26.53 10.13
N ASN A 584 -9.16 -26.29 9.17
CA ASN A 584 -9.43 -26.32 7.74
C ASN A 584 -8.50 -27.33 7.06
N VAL A 585 -9.09 -28.32 6.39
CA VAL A 585 -8.38 -29.23 5.49
C VAL A 585 -8.66 -28.78 4.06
N VAL A 586 -7.63 -28.28 3.39
CA VAL A 586 -7.71 -27.70 2.05
C VAL A 586 -7.14 -28.68 1.05
N LEU A 587 -7.94 -29.06 0.04
CA LEU A 587 -7.55 -30.05 -0.96
C LEU A 587 -7.42 -29.41 -2.34
N PHE A 588 -6.34 -29.77 -3.06
CA PHE A 588 -6.19 -29.44 -4.47
C PHE A 588 -7.00 -30.42 -5.29
N GLY A 589 -8.20 -30.00 -5.67
CA GLY A 589 -9.22 -30.89 -6.23
C GLY A 589 -8.76 -31.61 -7.50
N TYR A 590 -7.81 -31.02 -8.25
CA TYR A 590 -7.21 -31.65 -9.42
C TYR A 590 -6.27 -32.82 -9.11
N SER A 591 -5.85 -33.01 -7.86
CA SER A 591 -4.90 -34.05 -7.43
C SER A 591 -5.54 -35.26 -6.76
N PHE A 592 -6.87 -35.26 -6.59
CA PHE A 592 -7.58 -36.34 -5.91
C PHE A 592 -8.78 -36.79 -6.73
N THR A 593 -9.00 -38.10 -6.73
CA THR A 593 -10.27 -38.68 -7.15
C THR A 593 -11.37 -38.37 -6.12
N TRP A 594 -12.64 -38.44 -6.55
CA TRP A 594 -13.76 -38.29 -5.63
C TRP A 594 -13.71 -39.31 -4.47
N THR A 595 -13.31 -40.54 -4.77
CA THR A 595 -13.21 -41.63 -3.77
C THR A 595 -12.18 -41.31 -2.69
N GLU A 596 -11.00 -40.79 -3.05
CA GLU A 596 -9.97 -40.39 -2.07
C GLU A 596 -10.47 -39.24 -1.18
N MET A 597 -11.11 -38.24 -1.78
CA MET A 597 -11.67 -37.10 -1.05
C MET A 597 -12.79 -37.53 -0.08
N GLU A 598 -13.71 -38.39 -0.52
CA GLU A 598 -14.80 -38.90 0.31
C GLU A 598 -14.27 -39.78 1.45
N ALA A 599 -13.28 -40.63 1.18
CA ALA A 599 -12.64 -41.48 2.18
C ALA A 599 -11.97 -40.64 3.29
N LEU A 600 -11.20 -39.61 2.92
CA LEU A 600 -10.59 -38.69 3.88
C LEU A 600 -11.66 -37.99 4.73
N GLN A 601 -12.68 -37.40 4.07
CA GLN A 601 -13.75 -36.69 4.75
C GLN A 601 -14.52 -37.58 5.73
N THR A 602 -14.82 -38.81 5.32
CA THR A 602 -15.56 -39.77 6.14
C THR A 602 -14.77 -40.17 7.37
N ASN A 603 -13.48 -40.47 7.22
CA ASN A 603 -12.62 -40.87 8.34
C ASN A 603 -12.41 -39.73 9.34
N LEU A 604 -12.15 -38.51 8.86
CA LEU A 604 -12.00 -37.34 9.74
C LEU A 604 -13.31 -36.90 10.39
N LYS A 605 -14.47 -37.08 9.72
CA LYS A 605 -15.78 -36.84 10.34
C LYS A 605 -16.05 -37.81 11.49
N ARG A 606 -15.52 -39.04 11.48
CA ARG A 606 -15.68 -39.99 12.60
C ARG A 606 -14.98 -39.54 13.88
N LEU A 607 -13.88 -38.78 13.77
CA LEU A 607 -13.23 -38.13 14.92
C LEU A 607 -14.14 -37.10 15.63
N LYS A 608 -15.20 -36.61 14.96
CA LYS A 608 -16.21 -35.73 15.58
C LYS A 608 -17.05 -36.45 16.65
N ALA A 609 -17.07 -37.79 16.63
CA ALA A 609 -17.84 -38.61 17.57
C ALA A 609 -17.05 -38.98 18.84
N THR A 610 -15.77 -38.63 18.94
CA THR A 610 -14.91 -38.83 20.12
C THR A 610 -14.64 -37.50 20.85
N GLU A 611 -14.09 -37.57 22.07
CA GLU A 611 -14.07 -36.52 23.12
C GLU A 611 -13.52 -35.12 22.73
N LYS A 612 -12.98 -34.92 21.52
CA LYS A 612 -12.31 -33.68 21.08
C LYS A 612 -13.21 -32.62 20.41
N ASN A 613 -14.47 -32.92 20.05
CA ASN A 613 -15.42 -31.94 19.49
C ASN A 613 -14.86 -31.10 18.30
N LEU A 614 -14.03 -31.71 17.45
CA LEU A 614 -13.31 -31.06 16.35
C LEU A 614 -14.26 -30.61 15.22
N ARG A 615 -14.33 -29.31 14.92
CA ARG A 615 -15.05 -28.80 13.75
C ARG A 615 -14.09 -28.63 12.57
N ILE A 616 -13.83 -29.72 11.87
CA ILE A 616 -13.05 -29.70 10.63
C ILE A 616 -13.94 -29.24 9.47
N ASN A 617 -13.48 -28.18 8.79
CA ASN A 617 -13.98 -27.68 7.52
C ASN A 617 -13.17 -28.28 6.35
N PHE A 618 -13.86 -28.68 5.28
CA PHE A 618 -13.22 -29.19 4.07
C PHE A 618 -13.41 -28.18 2.94
N ASP A 619 -12.30 -27.70 2.39
CA ASP A 619 -12.30 -26.73 1.30
C ASP A 619 -11.59 -27.35 0.09
N ILE A 620 -12.37 -27.77 -0.91
CA ILE A 620 -11.84 -28.33 -2.15
C ILE A 620 -11.75 -27.19 -3.16
N ARG A 621 -10.53 -26.92 -3.63
CA ARG A 621 -10.23 -25.77 -4.49
C ARG A 621 -9.83 -26.24 -5.88
N TYR A 622 -10.50 -25.71 -6.91
CA TYR A 622 -10.26 -25.94 -8.34
C TYR A 622 -9.83 -24.68 -9.07
#